data_AF-A0A8S0ZEM3-F1
#
_entry.id   AF-A0A8S0ZEM3-F1
#
_cell.length_a   1.000
_cell.length_b   1.000
_cell.length_c   1.000
_cell.angle_alpha   90.00
_cell.angle_beta   90.00
_cell.angle_gamma   90.00
#
_symmetry.space_group_name_H-M   'P 1'
#
loop_
_entity.id
_entity.type
_entity.pdbx_description
1 polymer ?
#
loop_
_entity_poly.entity_id
_entity_poly.type
_entity_poly.pdbx_seq_one_letter_code
_entity_poly.pdbx_strand_id
1 'polypeptide(L)'
;MPSSSDKVDKIDDILFKNFDIEVQKYIKSATTSAVIEVDKYLQEPLLLRKDANGVNTDPLLWWFQRKHIYPRLYQFEKTRLSVMATSVPCERIFSHAGQIIYEKRENLKASKVSKVVFFNYNFNDTS
;
A
#
# COMPACT_ATOMS: atom_id res chain seq x y z
N MET A 1 -44.46 -31.66 17.78
CA MET A 1 -45.00 -30.31 17.49
C MET A 1 -43.80 -29.38 17.32
N PRO A 2 -43.69 -28.59 16.24
CA PRO A 2 -42.55 -27.70 16.04
C PRO A 2 -42.56 -26.60 17.13
N SER A 3 -41.38 -26.27 17.67
CA SER A 3 -41.25 -25.35 18.81
C SER A 3 -41.56 -23.91 18.37
N SER A 4 -42.01 -23.05 19.28
CA SER A 4 -42.23 -21.63 18.97
C SER A 4 -40.94 -20.90 18.56
N SER A 5 -39.77 -21.44 18.87
CA SER A 5 -38.46 -20.93 18.40
C SER A 5 -38.31 -21.12 16.90
N ASP A 6 -38.63 -22.32 16.39
CA ASP A 6 -38.43 -22.70 14.98
C ASP A 6 -39.27 -21.87 14.00
N LYS A 7 -40.31 -21.19 14.49
CA LYS A 7 -41.16 -20.29 13.71
C LYS A 7 -40.62 -18.88 13.64
N VAL A 8 -39.96 -18.40 14.69
CA VAL A 8 -39.37 -17.04 14.73
C VAL A 8 -38.14 -16.99 13.83
N ASP A 9 -37.27 -17.99 13.90
CA ASP A 9 -36.07 -18.10 13.04
C ASP A 9 -36.45 -18.11 11.54
N LYS A 10 -37.54 -18.82 11.18
CA LYS A 10 -38.06 -18.83 9.81
C LYS A 10 -38.63 -17.49 9.36
N ILE A 11 -39.24 -16.72 10.27
CA ILE A 11 -39.80 -15.41 9.94
C ILE A 11 -38.66 -14.42 9.70
N ASP A 12 -37.62 -14.46 10.52
CA ASP A 12 -36.42 -13.64 10.36
C ASP A 12 -35.69 -14.00 9.05
N ASP A 13 -35.50 -15.28 8.73
CA ASP A 13 -34.94 -15.74 7.46
C ASP A 13 -35.73 -15.22 6.25
N ILE A 14 -37.06 -15.21 6.33
CA ILE A 14 -37.93 -14.70 5.25
C ILE A 14 -37.82 -13.17 5.14
N LEU A 15 -37.74 -12.48 6.28
CA LEU A 15 -37.66 -11.02 6.34
C LEU A 15 -36.36 -10.51 5.72
N PHE A 16 -35.23 -11.17 5.99
CA PHE A 16 -33.92 -10.79 5.45
C PHE A 16 -33.62 -11.32 4.06
N LYS A 17 -34.37 -12.30 3.55
CA LYS A 17 -34.14 -12.88 2.21
C LYS A 17 -34.09 -11.85 1.08
N ASN A 18 -35.00 -10.88 1.09
CA ASN A 18 -35.03 -9.82 0.06
C ASN A 18 -33.85 -8.86 0.21
N PHE A 19 -33.48 -8.54 1.45
CA PHE A 19 -32.31 -7.73 1.77
C PHE A 19 -31.02 -8.41 1.31
N ASP A 20 -30.86 -9.70 1.59
CA ASP A 20 -29.69 -10.49 1.16
C ASP A 20 -29.56 -10.55 -0.36
N ILE A 21 -30.68 -10.66 -1.08
CA ILE A 21 -30.70 -10.62 -2.56
C ILE A 21 -30.21 -9.26 -3.07
N GLU A 22 -30.67 -8.16 -2.45
CA GLU A 22 -30.28 -6.80 -2.82
C GLU A 22 -28.79 -6.53 -2.53
N VAL A 23 -28.32 -6.95 -1.35
CA VAL A 23 -26.91 -6.88 -0.95
C VAL A 23 -26.04 -7.71 -1.88
N GLN A 24 -26.44 -8.95 -2.22
CA GLN A 24 -25.69 -9.78 -3.17
C GLN A 24 -25.59 -9.15 -4.56
N LYS A 25 -26.66 -8.50 -5.05
CA LYS A 25 -26.62 -7.79 -6.33
C LYS A 25 -25.62 -6.64 -6.30
N TYR A 26 -25.62 -5.86 -5.22
CA TYR A 26 -24.68 -4.77 -5.04
C TYR A 26 -23.22 -5.27 -4.93
N ILE A 27 -22.98 -6.33 -4.16
CA ILE A 27 -21.66 -6.96 -4.03
C ILE A 27 -21.18 -7.49 -5.38
N LYS A 28 -22.01 -8.24 -6.12
CA LYS A 28 -21.68 -8.74 -7.46
C LYS A 28 -21.32 -7.60 -8.41
N SER A 29 -22.08 -6.51 -8.40
CA SER A 29 -21.79 -5.31 -9.21
C SER A 29 -20.45 -4.66 -8.81
N ALA A 30 -20.17 -4.56 -7.52
CA ALA A 30 -18.91 -4.03 -7.00
C ALA A 30 -17.72 -4.92 -7.39
N THR A 31 -17.87 -6.25 -7.29
CA THR A 31 -16.88 -7.24 -7.73
C THR A 31 -16.64 -7.15 -9.23
N THR A 32 -17.70 -7.12 -10.06
CA THR A 32 -17.57 -6.95 -11.51
C THR A 32 -16.83 -5.67 -11.84
N SER A 33 -17.15 -4.57 -11.16
CA SER A 33 -16.49 -3.29 -11.39
C SER A 33 -15.02 -3.30 -10.93
N ALA A 34 -14.68 -4.04 -9.88
CA ALA A 34 -13.29 -4.24 -9.46
C ALA A 34 -12.51 -5.11 -10.45
N VAL A 35 -13.13 -6.18 -10.98
CA VAL A 35 -12.55 -7.05 -12.01
C VAL A 35 -12.27 -6.25 -13.29
N ILE A 36 -13.21 -5.41 -13.73
CA ILE A 36 -13.04 -4.53 -14.90
C ILE A 36 -11.87 -3.55 -14.67
N GLU A 37 -11.77 -2.97 -13.47
CA GLU A 37 -10.69 -2.04 -13.12
C GLU A 37 -9.30 -2.71 -13.21
N VAL A 38 -9.17 -3.94 -12.71
CA VAL A 38 -7.95 -4.74 -12.80
C VAL A 38 -7.64 -5.15 -14.23
N ASP A 39 -8.62 -5.66 -14.98
CA ASP A 39 -8.44 -6.08 -16.37
C ASP A 39 -7.96 -4.91 -17.24
N LYS A 40 -8.56 -3.73 -17.07
CA LYS A 40 -8.14 -2.51 -17.75
C LYS A 40 -6.71 -2.10 -17.40
N TYR A 41 -6.31 -2.22 -16.13
CA TYR A 41 -4.93 -1.95 -15.72
C TYR A 41 -3.94 -2.94 -16.36
N LEU A 42 -4.27 -4.23 -16.43
CA LEU A 42 -3.42 -5.26 -17.03
C LEU A 42 -3.26 -5.09 -18.55
N GLN A 43 -4.20 -4.42 -19.21
CA GLN A 43 -4.14 -4.09 -20.63
C GLN A 43 -3.33 -2.80 -20.93
N GLU A 44 -2.94 -2.03 -19.91
CA GLU A 44 -2.11 -0.85 -20.13
C GLU A 44 -0.66 -1.22 -20.50
N PRO A 45 0.00 -0.40 -21.33
CA PRO A 45 1.39 -0.61 -21.67
C PRO A 45 2.27 -0.53 -20.41
N LEU A 46 3.28 -1.39 -20.34
CA LEU A 46 4.24 -1.40 -19.24
C LEU A 46 4.89 -0.02 -19.07
N LEU A 47 5.00 0.41 -17.82
CA LEU A 47 5.74 1.62 -17.48
C LEU A 47 7.22 1.40 -17.80
N LEU A 48 7.72 2.06 -18.84
CA LEU A 48 9.14 2.04 -19.18
C LEU A 48 9.93 2.69 -18.06
N ARG A 49 11.01 2.05 -17.60
CA ARG A 49 11.87 2.60 -16.52
C ARG A 49 12.42 4.00 -16.84
N LYS A 50 12.57 4.31 -18.13
CA LYS A 50 12.99 5.62 -18.64
C LYS A 50 12.00 6.09 -19.69
N ASP A 51 11.70 7.39 -19.68
CA ASP A 51 10.91 8.03 -20.73
C ASP A 51 11.72 8.21 -22.03
N ALA A 52 11.09 8.77 -23.07
CA ALA A 52 11.72 9.04 -24.36
C ALA A 52 12.94 9.99 -24.26
N ASN A 53 13.06 10.73 -23.16
CA ASN A 53 14.15 11.67 -22.89
C ASN A 53 15.24 11.06 -21.99
N GLY A 54 15.11 9.77 -21.61
CA GLY A 54 16.06 9.07 -20.74
C GLY A 54 15.88 9.33 -19.24
N VAL A 55 14.83 10.03 -18.83
CA VAL A 55 14.51 10.36 -17.43
C VAL A 55 13.80 9.19 -16.77
N ASN A 56 14.19 8.85 -15.53
CA ASN A 56 13.52 7.77 -14.79
C ASN A 56 12.04 8.12 -14.56
N THR A 57 11.16 7.20 -14.91
CA THR A 57 9.72 7.35 -14.64
C THR A 57 9.43 7.09 -13.17
N ASP A 58 8.66 7.97 -12.54
CA ASP A 58 8.17 7.77 -11.17
C ASP A 58 6.83 7.00 -11.19
N PRO A 59 6.80 5.76 -10.67
CA PRO A 59 5.56 4.99 -10.57
C PRO A 59 4.50 5.67 -9.70
N LEU A 60 4.90 6.39 -8.65
CA LEU A 60 3.96 7.11 -7.76
C LEU A 60 3.24 8.22 -8.52
N LEU A 61 3.97 8.98 -9.33
CA LEU A 61 3.40 10.02 -10.19
C LEU A 61 2.44 9.44 -11.24
N TRP A 62 2.80 8.31 -11.85
CA TRP A 62 1.92 7.62 -12.81
C TRP A 62 0.60 7.18 -12.17
N TRP A 63 0.67 6.59 -10.97
CA TRP A 63 -0.51 6.22 -10.19
C TRP A 63 -1.34 7.44 -9.78
N PHE A 64 -0.69 8.54 -9.40
CA PHE A 64 -1.39 9.78 -9.05
C PHE A 64 -2.17 10.37 -10.24
N GLN A 65 -1.58 10.36 -11.44
CA GLN A 65 -2.25 10.82 -12.66
C GLN A 65 -3.47 9.96 -13.01
N ARG A 66 -3.43 8.66 -12.66
CA ARG A 66 -4.49 7.68 -12.97
C ARG A 66 -5.45 7.39 -11.82
N LYS A 67 -5.38 8.16 -10.72
CA LYS A 67 -6.26 7.99 -9.54
C LYS A 67 -7.76 8.01 -9.86
N HIS A 68 -8.16 8.74 -10.91
CA HIS A 68 -9.55 8.83 -11.35
C HIS A 68 -9.98 7.64 -12.22
N ILE A 69 -9.02 6.97 -12.86
CA ILE A 69 -9.24 5.84 -13.76
C ILE A 69 -9.24 4.53 -12.96
N TYR A 70 -8.38 4.44 -11.95
CA TYR A 70 -8.21 3.26 -11.10
C TYR A 70 -8.31 3.64 -9.61
N PRO A 71 -9.48 4.11 -9.13
CA PRO A 71 -9.61 4.62 -7.76
C PRO A 71 -9.37 3.58 -6.68
N ARG A 72 -9.79 2.32 -6.89
CA ARG A 72 -9.60 1.24 -5.91
C ARG A 72 -8.16 0.77 -5.94
N LEU A 73 -7.59 0.55 -7.12
CA LEU A 73 -6.17 0.15 -7.23
C LEU A 73 -5.23 1.21 -6.68
N TYR A 74 -5.49 2.50 -6.96
CA TYR A 74 -4.70 3.61 -6.44
C TYR A 74 -4.62 3.60 -4.90
N GLN A 75 -5.74 3.28 -4.23
CA GLN A 75 -5.77 3.20 -2.76
C GLN A 75 -4.85 2.08 -2.22
N PHE A 76 -4.79 0.93 -2.90
CA PHE A 76 -3.90 -0.17 -2.53
C PHE A 76 -2.44 0.15 -2.84
N GLU A 77 -2.17 0.67 -4.03
CA GLU A 77 -0.83 0.92 -4.54
C GLU A 77 -0.14 2.06 -3.80
N LYS A 78 -0.88 3.08 -3.35
CA LYS A 78 -0.32 4.15 -2.52
C LYS A 78 0.43 3.61 -1.29
N THR A 79 -0.14 2.63 -0.60
CA THR A 79 0.48 2.02 0.60
C THR A 79 1.65 1.12 0.20
N ARG A 80 1.46 0.26 -0.81
CA ARG A 80 2.50 -0.69 -1.24
C ARG A 80 3.74 0.01 -1.79
N LEU A 81 3.55 0.99 -2.67
CA LEU A 81 4.65 1.76 -3.23
C LEU A 81 5.34 2.63 -2.19
N SER A 82 4.61 3.16 -1.20
CA SER A 82 5.24 3.88 -0.07
C SER A 82 6.13 2.94 0.75
N VAL A 83 5.71 1.69 0.99
CA VAL A 83 6.52 0.68 1.69
C VAL A 83 7.74 0.25 0.87
N MET A 84 7.60 0.08 -0.44
CA MET A 84 8.75 -0.18 -1.33
C MET A 84 9.72 1.01 -1.38
N ALA A 85 9.18 2.22 -1.41
CA ALA A 85 9.95 3.45 -1.42
C ALA A 85 10.62 3.74 -0.07
N THR A 86 10.15 3.20 1.05
CA THR A 86 10.84 3.34 2.35
C THR A 86 11.80 2.18 2.60
N SER A 87 11.45 0.94 2.27
CA SER A 87 12.33 -0.23 2.47
C SER A 87 13.63 -0.12 1.71
N VAL A 88 13.62 0.21 0.41
CA VAL A 88 14.85 0.24 -0.40
C VAL A 88 15.83 1.34 0.05
N PRO A 89 15.40 2.58 0.35
CA PRO A 89 16.27 3.57 0.98
C PRO A 89 16.65 3.22 2.42
N CYS A 90 15.74 2.67 3.23
CA CYS A 90 16.07 2.25 4.58
C CYS A 90 17.15 1.16 4.56
N GLU A 91 17.03 0.12 3.75
CA GLU A 91 18.07 -0.91 3.59
C GLU A 91 19.39 -0.32 3.11
N ARG A 92 19.37 0.64 2.18
CA ARG A 92 20.59 1.34 1.74
C ARG A 92 21.22 2.15 2.87
N ILE A 93 20.41 2.91 3.62
CA ILE A 93 20.87 3.72 4.76
C ILE A 93 21.35 2.81 5.89
N PHE A 94 20.65 1.71 6.20
CA PHE A 94 21.04 0.74 7.21
C PHE A 94 22.28 -0.06 6.80
N SER A 95 22.44 -0.41 5.53
CA SER A 95 23.64 -1.09 5.03
C SER A 95 24.84 -0.15 5.04
N HIS A 96 24.67 1.09 4.59
CA HIS A 96 25.75 2.08 4.58
C HIS A 96 26.11 2.54 6.00
N ALA A 97 25.11 2.80 6.85
CA ALA A 97 25.34 3.09 8.27
C ALA A 97 25.90 1.87 8.99
N GLY A 98 25.49 0.65 8.65
CA GLY A 98 26.03 -0.60 9.17
C GLY A 98 27.51 -0.76 8.83
N GLN A 99 27.90 -0.48 7.58
CA GLN A 99 29.29 -0.51 7.14
C GLN A 99 30.12 0.60 7.81
N ILE A 100 29.60 1.83 7.89
CA ILE A 100 30.28 2.94 8.59
C ILE A 100 30.40 2.67 10.09
N ILE A 101 29.38 2.07 10.72
CA ILE A 101 29.40 1.71 12.14
C ILE A 101 30.34 0.52 12.36
N TYR A 102 30.42 -0.44 11.44
CA TYR A 102 31.36 -1.55 11.50
C TYR A 102 32.82 -1.05 11.38
N GLU A 103 33.12 -0.24 10.37
CA GLU A 103 34.44 0.40 10.16
C GLU A 103 34.80 1.38 11.31
N LYS A 104 33.82 2.11 11.87
CA LYS A 104 34.06 2.99 13.04
C LYS A 104 34.11 2.24 14.36
N ARG A 105 33.44 1.10 14.55
CA ARG A 105 33.48 0.33 15.80
C ARG A 105 34.77 -0.47 15.97
N GLU A 106 35.47 -0.80 14.87
CA GLU A 106 36.86 -1.22 14.98
C GLU A 106 37.76 -0.13 15.60
N ASN A 107 37.34 1.15 15.59
CA ASN A 107 38.15 2.25 16.12
C ASN A 107 37.52 3.10 17.24
N LEU A 108 36.23 3.00 17.58
CA LEU A 108 35.63 3.84 18.64
C LEU A 108 34.40 3.22 19.35
N LYS A 109 34.47 3.22 20.68
CA LYS A 109 33.46 2.71 21.64
C LYS A 109 32.03 3.21 21.34
N ALA A 110 31.10 2.25 21.35
CA ALA A 110 29.68 2.37 20.96
C ALA A 110 28.85 3.49 21.64
N SER A 111 29.30 4.05 22.77
CA SER A 111 28.57 5.07 23.54
C SER A 111 28.53 6.45 22.87
N LYS A 112 29.53 6.82 22.07
CA LYS A 112 29.59 8.17 21.44
C LYS A 112 28.81 8.28 20.14
N VAL A 113 28.58 7.17 19.44
CA VAL A 113 27.95 7.16 18.10
C VAL A 113 26.48 7.57 18.17
N SER A 114 25.73 7.11 19.17
CA SER A 114 24.30 7.42 19.31
C SER A 114 24.02 8.92 19.49
N LYS A 115 24.90 9.64 20.19
CA LYS A 115 24.75 11.09 20.42
C LYS A 115 25.04 11.89 19.14
N VAL A 116 26.07 11.48 18.38
CA VAL A 116 26.45 12.16 17.13
C VAL A 116 25.38 11.99 16.05
N VAL A 117 24.79 10.79 15.92
CA VAL A 117 23.70 10.54 14.96
C VAL A 117 22.45 11.35 15.31
N PHE A 118 22.09 11.45 16.59
CA PHE A 118 20.95 12.26 17.04
C PHE A 118 21.15 13.75 16.71
N PHE A 119 22.32 14.32 16.99
CA PHE A 119 22.58 15.73 16.67
C PHE A 119 22.61 16.01 15.18
N ASN A 120 23.20 15.12 14.37
CA ASN A 120 23.31 15.32 12.92
C ASN A 120 21.93 15.25 12.23
N TYR A 121 21.07 14.35 12.69
CA TYR A 121 19.70 14.24 12.17
C TYR A 121 18.85 15.48 12.46
N ASN A 122 19.00 16.09 13.65
CA ASN A 122 18.22 17.27 14.04
C ASN A 122 18.71 18.59 13.43
N PHE A 123 20.01 18.70 13.07
CA PHE A 123 20.55 19.95 12.51
C PHE A 123 20.29 20.12 11.01
N ASN A 124 20.02 19.04 10.27
CA ASN A 124 19.80 19.09 8.82
C ASN A 124 18.33 19.35 8.40
N ASP A 125 17.40 19.47 9.35
CA ASP A 125 15.98 19.80 9.09
C ASP A 125 15.67 21.32 9.19
N THR A 126 16.67 22.17 9.43
CA THR A 126 16.47 23.63 9.62
C THR A 126 17.31 24.54 8.72
N SER A 127 17.52 24.20 7.44
CA SER A 127 18.05 25.15 6.45
C SER A 127 17.45 24.96 5.07
#